data_AF-A0A9P1C5B6-F1
#
_entry.id   AF-A0A9P1C5B6-F1
#
_cell.length_a   1.000
_cell.length_b   1.000
_cell.length_c   1.000
_cell.angle_alpha   90.00
_cell.angle_beta   90.00
_cell.angle_gamma   90.00
#
_symmetry.space_group_name_H-M   'P 1'
#
loop_
_entity.id
_entity.type
_entity.pdbx_description
1 polymer ?
#
loop_
_entity_poly.entity_id
_entity_poly.type
_entity_poly.pdbx_seq_one_letter_code
_entity_poly.pdbx_strand_id
1 'polypeptide(L)'
;MASPSSVPCFASTAAQRRLRRSAARRSRHRDAQRLVELLLGDAVGDAFGFGIEMQDAHWIRQRVTKCSEWPQNPAMKEDHKPNNIRGMYSDDCEMTVGLMRALMKVEDLKDLGEADMLDAWRNEWLLSQQRPAPALPGTGRAGHGSIKAYFEGKSSLEDLKKSQSERVDPGNAPPMRALPLAFLELEELERLCAVNANATHPHPKASAASFLMAMAARYLILEKGKQELVIECCLERLRNSSLSHAETEEYLEVVQRQPDYHSFGRHLSRMPSEVHEALCGPQPNPQLAHCRGGELGTDPVHGVGSDAMRTAGVVLYLLRFHRGPRDVLLSSVHVGGDVDSVAALALATVAALEGCQWGTPRGLPWKLLEELEGVEYLICCAESFAAWLSSKGETKKPMKRPAKRQRIA
;
A
#
# COMPACT_ATOMS: atom_id res chain seq x y z
N MET A 1 -15.54 7.53 20.24
CA MET A 1 -14.61 6.90 19.27
C MET A 1 -13.21 7.39 19.61
N ALA A 2 -12.15 6.68 19.20
CA ALA A 2 -10.79 7.18 19.37
C ALA A 2 -10.64 8.54 18.66
N SER A 3 -9.75 9.40 19.16
CA SER A 3 -9.36 10.62 18.46
C SER A 3 -8.33 10.26 17.38
N PRO A 4 -8.21 11.03 16.27
CA PRO A 4 -7.06 10.90 15.39
C PRO A 4 -5.74 11.09 16.15
N SER A 5 -5.68 11.80 17.28
CA SER A 5 -4.43 11.88 18.07
C SER A 5 -4.15 10.69 18.98
N SER A 6 -5.02 9.67 19.00
CA SER A 6 -4.85 8.51 19.88
C SER A 6 -3.74 7.59 19.39
N VAL A 7 -2.90 7.14 20.33
CA VAL A 7 -1.86 6.14 20.04
C VAL A 7 -2.52 4.84 19.54
N PRO A 8 -2.10 4.28 18.39
CA PRO A 8 -2.57 2.98 17.93
C PRO A 8 -2.34 1.89 18.97
N CYS A 9 -3.34 1.04 19.20
CA CYS A 9 -3.24 -0.03 20.21
C CYS A 9 -3.94 -1.33 19.78
N PHE A 10 -3.56 -2.43 20.41
CA PHE A 10 -4.20 -3.73 20.22
C PHE A 10 -5.46 -3.86 21.08
N ALA A 11 -6.42 -4.67 20.62
CA ALA A 11 -7.53 -5.07 21.47
C ALA A 11 -7.06 -6.06 22.55
N SER A 12 -7.06 -5.61 23.80
CA SER A 12 -6.65 -6.41 24.96
C SER A 12 -7.76 -7.32 25.50
N THR A 13 -9.01 -7.11 25.08
CA THR A 13 -10.17 -7.87 25.57
C THR A 13 -11.06 -8.40 24.44
N ALA A 14 -11.79 -9.50 24.71
CA ALA A 14 -12.80 -10.03 23.79
C ALA A 14 -13.93 -9.02 23.50
N ALA A 15 -14.25 -8.13 24.45
CA ALA A 15 -15.24 -7.08 24.26
C ALA A 15 -14.77 -6.05 23.22
N GLN A 16 -13.52 -5.58 23.31
CA GLN A 16 -12.93 -4.69 22.30
C GLN A 16 -12.89 -5.34 20.92
N ARG A 17 -12.49 -6.61 20.83
CA ARG A 17 -12.52 -7.37 19.57
C ARG A 17 -13.91 -7.39 18.93
N ARG A 18 -14.97 -7.63 19.72
CA ARG A 18 -16.37 -7.54 19.23
C ARG A 18 -16.78 -6.13 18.79
N LEU A 19 -16.31 -5.10 19.49
CA LEU A 19 -16.56 -3.71 19.11
C LEU A 19 -15.90 -3.38 17.76
N ARG A 20 -14.68 -3.87 17.49
CA ARG A 20 -14.02 -3.71 16.18
C ARG A 20 -14.85 -4.28 15.04
N ARG A 21 -15.40 -5.49 15.21
CA ARG A 21 -16.31 -6.09 14.20
C ARG A 21 -17.51 -5.20 13.89
N SER A 22 -18.05 -4.57 14.93
CA SER A 22 -19.18 -3.67 14.80
C SER A 22 -18.78 -2.36 14.13
N ALA A 23 -17.64 -1.77 14.50
CA ALA A 23 -17.13 -0.52 13.96
C ALA A 23 -16.82 -0.63 12.45
N ALA A 24 -16.15 -1.71 12.04
CA ALA A 24 -15.83 -1.93 10.63
C ALA A 24 -17.06 -2.06 9.71
N ARG A 25 -18.24 -2.37 10.27
CA ARG A 25 -19.51 -2.48 9.53
C ARG A 25 -20.35 -1.20 9.52
N ARG A 26 -19.95 -0.15 10.27
CA ARG A 26 -20.88 0.88 10.77
C ARG A 26 -20.75 2.27 10.13
N SER A 27 -20.09 2.45 9.00
CA SER A 27 -20.09 3.78 8.40
C SER A 27 -21.47 4.15 7.85
N ARG A 28 -21.92 5.36 8.17
CA ARG A 28 -23.23 5.90 7.74
C ARG A 28 -23.23 6.38 6.29
N HIS A 29 -22.05 6.61 5.70
CA HIS A 29 -21.90 7.15 4.35
C HIS A 29 -21.08 6.18 3.48
N ARG A 30 -21.51 5.97 2.24
CA ARG A 30 -20.87 5.00 1.34
C ARG A 30 -19.40 5.32 1.08
N ASP A 31 -19.07 6.60 0.88
CA ASP A 31 -17.69 7.01 0.57
C ASP A 31 -16.78 6.95 1.80
N ALA A 32 -17.31 7.26 3.00
CA ALA A 32 -16.58 7.04 4.24
C ALA A 32 -16.33 5.54 4.48
N GLN A 33 -17.30 4.67 4.19
CA GLN A 33 -17.09 3.22 4.27
C GLN A 33 -15.96 2.77 3.33
N ARG A 34 -15.88 3.30 2.10
CA ARG A 34 -14.80 2.92 1.18
C ARG A 34 -13.41 3.28 1.70
N LEU A 35 -13.26 4.45 2.30
CA LEU A 35 -11.99 4.88 2.91
C LEU A 35 -11.66 4.06 4.16
N VAL A 36 -12.66 3.68 4.94
CA VAL A 36 -12.48 2.75 6.06
C VAL A 36 -12.00 1.38 5.55
N GLU A 37 -12.65 0.82 4.53
CA GLU A 37 -12.24 -0.46 3.94
C GLU A 37 -10.86 -0.35 3.29
N LEU A 38 -10.54 0.78 2.64
CA LEU A 38 -9.21 1.05 2.09
C LEU A 38 -8.15 0.94 3.18
N LEU A 39 -8.30 1.70 4.26
CA LEU A 39 -7.28 1.80 5.29
C LEU A 39 -7.19 0.54 6.17
N LEU A 40 -8.30 -0.18 6.37
CA LEU A 40 -8.27 -1.49 7.01
C LEU A 40 -7.66 -2.56 6.10
N GLY A 41 -7.91 -2.50 4.79
CA GLY A 41 -7.29 -3.37 3.80
C GLY A 41 -5.78 -3.13 3.69
N ASP A 42 -5.38 -1.86 3.68
CA ASP A 42 -3.97 -1.40 3.71
C ASP A 42 -3.26 -1.97 4.93
N ALA A 43 -3.75 -1.67 6.14
CA ALA A 43 -3.16 -2.11 7.39
C ALA A 43 -3.13 -3.65 7.55
N VAL A 44 -4.15 -4.38 7.09
CA VAL A 44 -4.11 -5.85 7.11
C VAL A 44 -3.15 -6.40 6.08
N GLY A 45 -3.10 -5.83 4.87
CA GLY A 45 -2.20 -6.26 3.82
C GLY A 45 -0.74 -6.08 4.24
N ASP A 46 -0.43 -4.88 4.71
CA ASP A 46 0.83 -4.51 5.34
C ASP A 46 1.18 -5.48 6.48
N ALA A 47 0.39 -5.54 7.56
CA ALA A 47 0.73 -6.37 8.72
C ALA A 47 0.86 -7.87 8.40
N PHE A 48 0.14 -8.35 7.37
CA PHE A 48 0.22 -9.74 6.92
C PHE A 48 1.49 -10.01 6.12
N GLY A 49 1.84 -9.11 5.19
CA GLY A 49 3.09 -9.21 4.43
C GLY A 49 4.32 -8.95 5.30
N PHE A 50 4.24 -8.02 6.25
CA PHE A 50 5.35 -7.61 7.09
C PHE A 50 5.85 -8.76 7.98
N GLY A 51 4.94 -9.65 8.39
CA GLY A 51 5.29 -10.89 9.11
C GLY A 51 6.17 -11.86 8.31
N ILE A 52 6.27 -11.69 6.98
CA ILE A 52 7.04 -12.49 6.01
C ILE A 52 7.81 -11.64 5.00
N GLU A 53 8.10 -10.39 5.34
CA GLU A 53 8.91 -9.48 4.52
C GLU A 53 10.29 -10.10 4.24
N MET A 54 10.81 -9.87 3.03
CA MET A 54 12.11 -10.34 2.55
C MET A 54 12.30 -11.86 2.58
N GLN A 55 11.21 -12.62 2.54
CA GLN A 55 11.21 -14.07 2.49
C GLN A 55 11.10 -14.58 1.03
N ASP A 56 11.68 -15.76 0.78
CA ASP A 56 11.70 -16.41 -0.52
C ASP A 56 10.29 -16.83 -0.99
N ALA A 57 9.98 -16.52 -2.25
CA ALA A 57 8.69 -16.82 -2.85
C ALA A 57 8.35 -18.32 -2.84
N HIS A 58 9.32 -19.21 -3.06
CA HIS A 58 9.06 -20.64 -3.06
C HIS A 58 8.70 -21.14 -1.66
N TRP A 59 9.39 -20.62 -0.63
CA TRP A 59 9.02 -20.89 0.76
C TRP A 59 7.60 -20.39 1.07
N ILE A 60 7.28 -19.15 0.71
CA ILE A 60 5.95 -18.56 1.01
C ILE A 60 4.83 -19.37 0.36
N ARG A 61 4.98 -19.73 -0.92
CA ARG A 61 3.98 -20.51 -1.67
C ARG A 61 3.69 -21.88 -1.02
N GLN A 62 4.68 -22.47 -0.36
CA GLN A 62 4.55 -23.75 0.32
C GLN A 62 3.96 -23.62 1.73
N ARG A 63 4.33 -22.56 2.47
CA ARG A 63 4.02 -22.44 3.90
C ARG A 63 2.82 -21.56 4.20
N VAL A 64 2.58 -20.50 3.42
CA VAL A 64 1.52 -19.51 3.65
C VAL A 64 0.32 -19.79 2.75
N THR A 65 -0.42 -20.85 3.06
CA THR A 65 -1.53 -21.32 2.21
C THR A 65 -2.91 -20.82 2.63
N LYS A 66 -2.99 -20.13 3.78
CA LYS A 66 -4.24 -19.67 4.39
C LYS A 66 -4.03 -18.31 5.04
N CYS A 67 -5.10 -17.52 5.12
CA CYS A 67 -5.13 -16.21 5.79
C CYS A 67 -5.75 -16.29 7.20
N SER A 68 -5.86 -17.48 7.79
CA SER A 68 -6.50 -17.70 9.10
C SER A 68 -5.62 -17.29 10.29
N GLU A 69 -4.36 -16.97 10.03
CA GLU A 69 -3.36 -16.55 11.00
C GLU A 69 -2.36 -15.62 10.33
N TRP A 70 -1.73 -14.77 11.14
CA TRP A 70 -0.60 -13.95 10.70
C TRP A 70 0.58 -14.87 10.41
N PRO A 71 1.19 -14.78 9.23
CA PRO A 71 2.34 -15.59 8.90
C PRO A 71 3.55 -15.12 9.71
N GLN A 72 4.54 -15.99 9.85
CA GLN A 72 5.76 -15.70 10.60
C GLN A 72 6.96 -16.12 9.78
N ASN A 73 7.92 -15.21 9.64
CA ASN A 73 9.16 -15.45 8.93
C ASN A 73 10.16 -16.22 9.81
N PRO A 74 10.49 -17.49 9.49
CA PRO A 74 11.49 -18.24 10.26
C PRO A 74 12.91 -17.72 10.06
N ALA A 75 13.18 -17.04 8.93
CA ALA A 75 14.48 -16.46 8.61
C ALA A 75 14.69 -15.05 9.21
N MET A 76 13.71 -14.53 9.95
CA MET A 76 13.81 -13.21 10.56
C MET A 76 14.91 -13.17 11.62
N LYS A 77 15.79 -12.17 11.51
CA LYS A 77 16.84 -11.92 12.49
C LYS A 77 16.26 -11.61 13.87
N GLU A 78 16.94 -12.07 14.92
CA GLU A 78 16.48 -11.93 16.32
C GLU A 78 16.28 -10.46 16.74
N ASP A 79 17.08 -9.53 16.22
CA ASP A 79 16.97 -8.10 16.50
C ASP A 79 15.71 -7.46 15.89
N HIS A 80 15.14 -8.06 14.85
CA HIS A 80 13.90 -7.59 14.22
C HIS A 80 12.64 -8.15 14.90
N LYS A 81 12.73 -9.32 15.56
CA LYS A 81 11.55 -9.99 16.16
C LYS A 81 10.79 -9.15 17.20
N PRO A 82 11.43 -8.37 18.10
CA PRO A 82 10.71 -7.56 19.08
C PRO A 82 9.79 -6.50 18.44
N ASN A 83 10.08 -6.10 17.20
CA ASN A 83 9.33 -5.10 16.46
C ASN A 83 8.68 -5.68 15.19
N ASN A 84 8.43 -6.99 15.17
CA ASN A 84 7.59 -7.65 14.17
C ASN A 84 6.52 -8.47 14.91
N ILE A 85 5.53 -7.74 15.43
CA ILE A 85 4.46 -8.30 16.23
C ILE A 85 3.30 -8.63 15.31
N ARG A 86 2.67 -9.78 15.55
CA ARG A 86 1.51 -10.24 14.78
C ARG A 86 0.41 -9.18 14.78
N GLY A 87 -0.08 -8.82 13.59
CA GLY A 87 -1.12 -7.80 13.41
C GLY A 87 -0.62 -6.36 13.57
N MET A 88 0.70 -6.15 13.67
CA MET A 88 1.30 -4.83 13.64
C MET A 88 1.63 -4.47 12.18
N TYR A 89 1.10 -3.35 11.70
CA TYR A 89 1.46 -2.81 10.39
C TYR A 89 2.82 -2.10 10.43
N SER A 90 3.50 -1.94 9.29
CA SER A 90 4.82 -1.36 9.11
C SER A 90 4.74 0.15 8.82
N ASP A 91 5.77 0.73 8.20
CA ASP A 91 5.76 2.09 7.72
C ASP A 91 4.81 2.32 6.54
N ASP A 92 4.41 1.28 5.81
CA ASP A 92 3.47 1.40 4.69
C ASP A 92 2.15 2.05 5.12
N CYS A 93 1.46 1.41 6.07
CA CYS A 93 0.21 1.97 6.60
C CYS A 93 0.45 3.25 7.41
N GLU A 94 1.57 3.36 8.11
CA GLU A 94 1.91 4.56 8.88
C GLU A 94 2.05 5.79 7.96
N MET A 95 2.77 5.65 6.85
CA MET A 95 3.00 6.71 5.88
C MET A 95 1.74 7.00 5.04
N THR A 96 0.88 6.00 4.80
CA THR A 96 -0.46 6.20 4.23
C THR A 96 -1.32 7.10 5.12
N VAL A 97 -1.36 6.85 6.43
CA VAL A 97 -2.07 7.70 7.39
C VAL A 97 -1.45 9.10 7.44
N GLY A 98 -0.11 9.18 7.48
CA GLY A 98 0.60 10.46 7.46
C GLY A 98 0.29 11.28 6.20
N LEU A 99 0.16 10.65 5.02
CA LEU A 99 -0.25 11.35 3.81
C LEU A 99 -1.68 11.91 3.92
N MET A 100 -2.63 11.12 4.43
CA MET A 100 -4.00 11.63 4.68
C MET A 100 -3.99 12.86 5.61
N ARG A 101 -3.13 12.87 6.63
CA ARG A 101 -2.99 14.02 7.54
C ARG A 101 -2.39 15.23 6.87
N ALA A 102 -1.34 15.04 6.06
CA ALA A 102 -0.72 16.13 5.32
C ALA A 102 -1.76 16.83 4.42
N LEU A 103 -2.57 16.04 3.71
CA LEU A 103 -3.67 16.54 2.88
C LEU A 103 -4.71 17.32 3.70
N MET A 104 -5.12 16.81 4.87
CA MET A 104 -6.11 17.48 5.72
C MET A 104 -5.61 18.76 6.38
N LYS A 105 -4.29 18.96 6.50
CA LYS A 105 -3.67 20.10 7.19
C LYS A 105 -3.78 21.40 6.40
N VAL A 106 -3.87 21.33 5.06
CA VAL A 106 -3.86 22.51 4.20
C VAL A 106 -5.27 22.95 3.77
N GLU A 107 -5.44 24.26 3.61
CA GLU A 107 -6.68 24.84 3.09
C GLU A 107 -6.75 24.75 1.57
N ASP A 108 -5.67 25.13 0.86
CA ASP A 108 -5.52 24.91 -0.57
C ASP A 108 -4.50 23.78 -0.81
N LEU A 109 -4.86 22.80 -1.65
CA LEU A 109 -3.95 21.72 -2.00
C LEU A 109 -2.71 22.20 -2.73
N LYS A 110 -2.78 23.35 -3.42
CA LYS A 110 -1.63 23.97 -4.10
C LYS A 110 -0.51 24.37 -3.14
N ASP A 111 -0.86 24.64 -1.88
CA ASP A 111 0.10 25.01 -0.83
C ASP A 111 0.77 23.77 -0.22
N LEU A 112 0.27 22.56 -0.49
CA LEU A 112 0.86 21.33 0.02
C LEU A 112 2.21 21.07 -0.65
N GLY A 113 3.27 21.12 0.14
CA GLY A 113 4.63 20.83 -0.27
C GLY A 113 5.21 19.55 0.33
N GLU A 114 6.46 19.27 -0.04
CA GLU A 114 7.21 18.09 0.44
C GLU A 114 7.45 18.14 1.95
N ALA A 115 7.67 19.33 2.51
CA ALA A 115 7.89 19.54 3.94
C ALA A 115 6.67 19.16 4.78
N ASP A 116 5.45 19.49 4.32
CA ASP A 116 4.22 19.13 5.03
C ASP A 116 4.01 17.62 5.11
N MET A 117 4.34 16.90 4.03
CA MET A 117 4.28 15.44 4.01
C MET A 117 5.33 14.82 4.95
N LEU A 118 6.57 15.32 4.90
CA LEU A 118 7.65 14.89 5.80
C LEU A 118 7.29 15.12 7.27
N ASP A 119 6.72 16.27 7.60
CA ASP A 119 6.27 16.59 8.96
C ASP A 119 5.16 15.64 9.41
N ALA A 120 4.19 15.36 8.54
CA ALA A 120 3.11 14.43 8.86
C ALA A 120 3.61 13.00 9.08
N TRP A 121 4.53 12.50 8.24
CA TRP A 121 5.16 11.19 8.44
C TRP A 121 6.03 11.14 9.69
N ARG A 122 6.79 12.20 10.00
CA ARG A 122 7.55 12.28 11.25
C ARG A 122 6.62 12.22 12.47
N ASN A 123 5.46 12.88 12.41
CA ASN A 123 4.50 12.86 13.52
C ASN A 123 3.92 11.45 13.74
N GLU A 124 3.63 10.71 12.67
CA GLU A 124 3.20 9.32 12.79
C GLU A 124 4.31 8.42 13.35
N TRP A 125 5.55 8.61 12.88
CA TRP A 125 6.71 7.89 13.40
C TRP A 125 6.93 8.14 14.89
N LEU A 126 6.80 9.40 15.35
CA LEU A 126 6.87 9.75 16.77
C LEU A 126 5.69 9.17 17.57
N LEU A 127 4.49 9.11 16.99
CA LEU A 127 3.32 8.48 17.62
C LEU A 127 3.54 6.98 17.80
N SER A 128 4.20 6.32 16.84
CA SER A 128 4.50 4.88 16.90
C SER A 128 5.44 4.51 18.04
N GLN A 129 6.29 5.43 18.51
CA GLN A 129 7.15 5.21 19.67
C GLN A 129 6.39 5.16 20.99
N GLN A 130 5.14 5.65 21.01
CA GLN A 130 4.32 5.71 22.22
C GLN A 130 3.43 4.47 22.40
N ARG A 131 3.54 3.49 21.49
CA ARG A 131 2.65 2.31 21.46
C ARG A 131 2.78 1.47 22.74
N PRO A 132 1.65 1.05 23.34
CA PRO A 132 1.67 0.20 24.52
C PRO A 132 2.00 -1.25 24.14
N ALA A 133 2.26 -2.07 25.16
CA ALA A 133 2.39 -3.51 25.01
C ALA A 133 1.19 -4.10 24.20
N PRO A 134 1.43 -5.10 23.33
CA PRO A 134 2.66 -5.88 23.16
C PRO A 134 3.80 -5.18 22.38
N ALA A 135 3.57 -4.00 21.78
CA ALA A 135 4.66 -3.24 21.16
C ALA A 135 5.69 -2.82 22.22
N LEU A 136 6.97 -2.79 21.83
CA LEU A 136 8.04 -2.35 22.72
C LEU A 136 8.00 -0.81 22.83
N PRO A 137 7.66 -0.24 24.00
CA PRO A 137 7.55 1.21 24.14
C PRO A 137 8.88 1.91 23.85
N GLY A 138 8.82 3.07 23.21
CA GLY A 138 10.00 3.84 22.80
C GLY A 138 10.62 3.39 21.48
N THR A 139 10.09 2.35 20.83
CA THR A 139 10.58 1.89 19.51
C THR A 139 9.62 2.28 18.39
N GLY A 140 10.15 2.93 17.35
CA GLY A 140 9.39 3.22 16.13
C GLY A 140 9.14 1.94 15.33
N ARG A 141 8.21 1.97 14.36
CA ARG A 141 7.99 0.82 13.45
C ARG A 141 9.26 0.48 12.65
N ALA A 142 9.35 -0.77 12.21
CA ALA A 142 10.35 -1.18 11.24
C ALA A 142 9.98 -0.65 9.82
N GLY A 143 10.72 -1.08 8.81
CA GLY A 143 10.42 -0.80 7.38
C GLY A 143 10.81 0.59 6.86
N HIS A 144 10.90 1.61 7.73
CA HIS A 144 11.29 3.00 7.41
C HIS A 144 12.64 3.22 6.69
N GLY A 145 13.42 2.17 6.40
CA GLY A 145 14.63 2.23 5.60
C GLY A 145 15.53 3.42 5.92
N SER A 146 15.84 4.22 4.90
CA SER A 146 16.68 5.41 5.03
C SER A 146 15.99 6.63 5.64
N ILE A 147 14.66 6.74 5.62
CA ILE A 147 13.96 7.89 6.25
C ILE A 147 14.07 7.85 7.78
N LYS A 148 14.18 6.65 8.37
CA LYS A 148 14.46 6.50 9.81
C LYS A 148 15.72 7.24 10.23
N ALA A 149 16.82 7.09 9.47
CA ALA A 149 18.08 7.76 9.79
C ALA A 149 17.94 9.28 9.76
N TYR A 150 17.12 9.82 8.85
CA TYR A 150 16.79 11.24 8.81
C TYR A 150 15.96 11.67 10.03
N PHE A 151 14.94 10.91 10.43
CA PHE A 151 14.13 11.23 11.61
C PHE A 151 14.91 11.16 12.91
N GLU A 152 15.90 10.28 13.00
CA GLU A 152 16.80 10.17 14.15
C GLU A 152 17.94 11.21 14.13
N GLY A 153 18.02 12.06 13.10
CA GLY A 153 19.10 13.05 12.93
C GLY A 153 20.47 12.45 12.59
N LYS A 154 20.50 11.18 12.13
CA LYS A 154 21.72 10.45 11.74
C LYS A 154 22.12 10.69 10.29
N SER A 155 21.23 11.22 9.46
CA SER A 155 21.51 11.64 8.09
C SER A 155 20.76 12.93 7.75
N SER A 156 21.21 13.66 6.73
CA SER A 156 20.47 14.83 6.22
C SER A 156 19.34 14.41 5.27
N LEU A 157 18.40 15.32 5.01
CA LEU A 157 17.37 15.12 3.97
C LEU A 157 18.00 15.08 2.56
N GLU A 158 19.07 15.84 2.35
CA GLU A 158 19.81 15.86 1.09
C GLU A 158 20.46 14.51 0.81
N ASP A 159 21.08 13.89 1.81
CA ASP A 159 21.68 12.55 1.70
C ASP A 159 20.62 11.49 1.39
N LEU A 160 19.48 11.53 2.09
CA LEU A 160 18.34 10.64 1.85
C LEU A 160 17.90 10.74 0.39
N LYS A 161 17.61 11.96 -0.08
CA LYS A 161 17.13 12.22 -1.43
C LYS A 161 18.15 11.80 -2.49
N LYS A 162 19.42 12.16 -2.30
CA LYS A 162 20.51 11.79 -3.19
C LYS A 162 20.63 10.27 -3.33
N SER A 163 20.55 9.55 -2.20
CA SER A 163 20.64 8.09 -2.19
C SER A 163 19.52 7.38 -2.96
N GLN A 164 18.40 8.06 -3.20
CA GLN A 164 17.26 7.55 -3.96
C GLN A 164 17.26 8.03 -5.41
N SER A 165 17.68 9.27 -5.68
CA SER A 165 17.79 9.80 -7.05
C SER A 165 18.88 9.13 -7.88
N GLU A 166 19.93 8.60 -7.23
CA GLU A 166 21.06 7.98 -7.92
C GLU A 166 20.87 6.46 -8.14
N ARG A 167 19.80 5.86 -7.60
CA ARG A 167 19.50 4.44 -7.82
C ARG A 167 18.96 4.23 -9.23
N VAL A 168 19.36 3.12 -9.85
CA VAL A 168 18.71 2.62 -11.07
C VAL A 168 17.22 2.35 -10.81
N ASP A 169 16.93 1.76 -9.65
CA ASP A 169 15.61 1.32 -9.22
C ASP A 169 15.37 1.90 -7.80
N PRO A 170 14.63 3.02 -7.67
CA PRO A 170 14.43 3.70 -6.39
C PRO A 170 13.48 2.92 -5.48
N GLY A 171 13.58 3.18 -4.16
CA GLY A 171 12.70 2.64 -3.14
C GLY A 171 11.20 2.82 -3.43
N ASN A 172 10.37 1.86 -3.01
CA ASN A 172 8.91 1.82 -3.22
C ASN A 172 8.09 2.64 -2.19
N ALA A 173 8.72 3.43 -1.33
CA ALA A 173 8.00 4.26 -0.37
C ALA A 173 6.97 5.23 -1.01
N PRO A 174 7.22 5.81 -2.20
CA PRO A 174 6.22 6.65 -2.86
C PRO A 174 4.94 5.93 -3.28
N PRO A 175 4.97 4.80 -4.03
CA PRO A 175 3.74 4.08 -4.37
C PRO A 175 3.02 3.51 -3.15
N MET A 176 3.71 2.96 -2.14
CA MET A 176 3.05 2.27 -1.00
C MET A 176 2.07 3.17 -0.22
N ARG A 177 2.32 4.49 -0.22
CA ARG A 177 1.46 5.47 0.46
C ARG A 177 0.55 6.30 -0.45
N ALA A 178 0.51 6.02 -1.76
CA ALA A 178 -0.11 6.92 -2.75
C ALA A 178 -1.64 6.77 -2.90
N LEU A 179 -2.25 5.70 -2.37
CA LEU A 179 -3.68 5.43 -2.56
C LEU A 179 -4.64 6.57 -2.14
N PRO A 180 -4.40 7.32 -1.05
CA PRO A 180 -5.26 8.45 -0.68
C PRO A 180 -5.38 9.53 -1.76
N LEU A 181 -4.35 9.69 -2.62
CA LEU A 181 -4.34 10.68 -3.69
C LEU A 181 -5.42 10.41 -4.75
N ALA A 182 -5.86 9.15 -4.90
CA ALA A 182 -6.90 8.77 -5.84
C ALA A 182 -8.22 9.55 -5.65
N PHE A 183 -8.48 10.01 -4.42
CA PHE A 183 -9.72 10.70 -4.03
C PHE A 183 -9.67 12.22 -4.25
N LEU A 184 -8.55 12.77 -4.69
CA LEU A 184 -8.36 14.19 -5.00
C LEU A 184 -8.68 14.47 -6.47
N GLU A 185 -8.96 15.71 -6.82
CA GLU A 185 -9.26 16.12 -8.20
C GLU A 185 -8.13 15.76 -9.19
N LEU A 186 -8.50 15.45 -10.43
CA LEU A 186 -7.57 14.97 -11.46
C LEU A 186 -6.46 15.99 -11.75
N GLU A 187 -6.78 17.28 -11.73
CA GLU A 187 -5.85 18.36 -12.08
C GLU A 187 -4.70 18.49 -11.07
N GLU A 188 -4.89 18.06 -9.82
CA GLU A 188 -3.85 18.11 -8.78
C GLU A 188 -3.01 16.84 -8.71
N LEU A 189 -3.46 15.76 -9.38
CA LEU A 189 -2.99 14.42 -9.07
C LEU A 189 -1.55 14.17 -9.51
N GLU A 190 -1.16 14.62 -10.71
CA GLU A 190 0.22 14.53 -11.17
C GLU A 190 1.17 15.29 -10.25
N ARG A 191 0.84 16.55 -9.93
CA ARG A 191 1.65 17.39 -9.06
C ARG A 191 1.81 16.75 -7.67
N LEU A 192 0.72 16.30 -7.07
CA LEU A 192 0.75 15.71 -5.73
C LEU A 192 1.44 14.34 -5.69
N CYS A 193 1.31 13.53 -6.75
CA CYS A 193 2.09 12.30 -6.88
C CYS A 193 3.59 12.57 -6.97
N ALA A 194 4.00 13.64 -7.66
CA ALA A 194 5.39 14.09 -7.72
C ALA A 194 5.87 14.64 -6.38
N VAL A 195 5.08 15.46 -5.67
CA VAL A 195 5.42 15.96 -4.32
C VAL A 195 5.57 14.79 -3.35
N ASN A 196 4.64 13.82 -3.37
CA ASN A 196 4.72 12.60 -2.57
C ASN A 196 6.01 11.81 -2.81
N ALA A 197 6.42 11.67 -4.07
CA ALA A 197 7.67 10.99 -4.41
C ALA A 197 8.89 11.82 -4.01
N ASN A 198 8.99 13.06 -4.48
CA ASN A 198 10.17 13.93 -4.32
C ASN A 198 10.50 14.26 -2.88
N ALA A 199 9.53 14.18 -1.96
CA ALA A 199 9.76 14.34 -0.53
C ALA A 199 10.83 13.39 0.01
N THR A 200 10.93 12.16 -0.53
CA THR A 200 11.93 11.17 -0.07
C THR A 200 12.69 10.46 -1.20
N HIS A 201 12.11 10.35 -2.40
CA HIS A 201 12.62 9.64 -3.57
C HIS A 201 12.45 10.49 -4.84
N PRO A 202 13.28 11.54 -5.03
CA PRO A 202 13.19 12.39 -6.21
C PRO A 202 13.75 11.67 -7.45
N HIS A 203 12.98 10.70 -7.94
CA HIS A 203 13.32 9.84 -9.06
C HIS A 203 12.10 9.65 -9.98
N PRO A 204 12.23 9.76 -11.32
CA PRO A 204 11.11 9.64 -12.26
C PRO A 204 10.28 8.35 -12.10
N LYS A 205 10.94 7.18 -12.00
CA LYS A 205 10.27 5.89 -11.73
C LYS A 205 9.40 5.91 -10.46
N ALA A 206 9.85 6.57 -9.40
CA ALA A 206 9.12 6.67 -8.14
C ALA A 206 7.86 7.57 -8.28
N SER A 207 7.98 8.69 -8.98
CA SER A 207 6.85 9.58 -9.29
C SER A 207 5.83 8.89 -10.20
N ALA A 208 6.30 8.18 -11.24
CA ALA A 208 5.44 7.39 -12.12
C ALA A 208 4.70 6.29 -11.34
N ALA A 209 5.40 5.53 -10.48
CA ALA A 209 4.79 4.50 -9.65
C ALA A 209 3.74 5.05 -8.67
N SER A 210 4.04 6.18 -8.01
CA SER A 210 3.10 6.92 -7.15
C SER A 210 1.83 7.29 -7.93
N PHE A 211 1.99 7.81 -9.16
CA PHE A 211 0.87 8.14 -10.05
C PHE A 211 0.06 6.91 -10.48
N LEU A 212 0.73 5.82 -10.86
CA LEU A 212 0.08 4.57 -11.26
C LEU A 212 -0.81 3.99 -10.15
N MET A 213 -0.37 4.01 -8.90
CA MET A 213 -1.18 3.54 -7.76
C MET A 213 -2.41 4.41 -7.54
N ALA A 214 -2.24 5.73 -7.58
CA ALA A 214 -3.36 6.66 -7.46
C ALA A 214 -4.36 6.51 -8.62
N MET A 215 -3.86 6.31 -9.85
CA MET A 215 -4.68 6.07 -11.05
C MET A 215 -5.45 4.75 -10.99
N ALA A 216 -4.80 3.66 -10.57
CA ALA A 216 -5.44 2.36 -10.45
C ALA A 216 -6.60 2.40 -9.46
N ALA A 217 -6.33 2.94 -8.27
CA ALA A 217 -7.33 3.14 -7.23
C ALA A 217 -8.48 4.03 -7.72
N ARG A 218 -8.20 5.15 -8.38
CA ARG A 218 -9.22 6.03 -8.96
C ARG A 218 -10.08 5.31 -10.00
N TYR A 219 -9.44 4.65 -10.97
CA TYR A 219 -10.12 3.95 -12.06
C TYR A 219 -11.08 2.88 -11.53
N LEU A 220 -10.61 2.04 -10.61
CA LEU A 220 -11.41 0.94 -10.05
C LEU A 220 -12.46 1.45 -9.04
N ILE A 221 -12.05 2.28 -8.09
CA ILE A 221 -12.90 2.64 -6.93
C ILE A 221 -13.88 3.77 -7.28
N LEU A 222 -13.43 4.81 -7.97
CA LEU A 222 -14.25 6.01 -8.22
C LEU A 222 -14.95 5.95 -9.57
N GLU A 223 -14.21 5.56 -10.62
CA GLU A 223 -14.74 5.55 -11.98
C GLU A 223 -15.47 4.26 -12.34
N LYS A 224 -15.35 3.23 -11.49
CA LYS A 224 -15.97 1.90 -11.70
C LYS A 224 -15.56 1.26 -13.02
N GLY A 225 -14.28 1.45 -13.34
CA GLY A 225 -13.60 0.80 -14.44
C GLY A 225 -13.64 -0.73 -14.33
N LYS A 226 -13.39 -1.38 -15.47
CA LYS A 226 -13.34 -2.84 -15.56
C LYS A 226 -11.95 -3.32 -15.13
N GLN A 227 -11.87 -4.25 -14.19
CA GLN A 227 -10.59 -4.70 -13.64
C GLN A 227 -9.63 -5.22 -14.71
N GLU A 228 -10.15 -5.88 -15.76
CA GLU A 228 -9.35 -6.45 -16.85
C GLU A 228 -8.60 -5.39 -17.68
N LEU A 229 -9.03 -4.12 -17.61
CA LEU A 229 -8.47 -2.97 -18.32
C LEU A 229 -7.62 -2.05 -17.42
N VAL A 230 -7.40 -2.39 -16.15
CA VAL A 230 -6.71 -1.50 -15.20
C VAL A 230 -5.31 -1.12 -15.66
N ILE A 231 -4.55 -2.07 -16.20
CA ILE A 231 -3.17 -1.83 -16.68
C ILE A 231 -3.18 -0.91 -17.90
N GLU A 232 -4.05 -1.20 -18.88
CA GLU A 232 -4.18 -0.43 -20.12
C GLU A 232 -4.56 1.03 -19.83
N CYS A 233 -5.57 1.23 -18.96
CA CYS A 233 -6.00 2.55 -18.53
C CYS A 233 -4.89 3.32 -17.80
N CYS A 234 -4.20 2.68 -16.86
CA CYS A 234 -3.10 3.33 -16.13
C CYS A 234 -1.93 3.69 -17.06
N LEU A 235 -1.58 2.80 -18.00
CA LEU A 235 -0.53 3.04 -18.98
C LEU A 235 -0.86 4.20 -19.93
N GLU A 236 -2.09 4.25 -20.44
CA GLU A 236 -2.56 5.37 -21.28
C GLU A 236 -2.51 6.70 -20.51
N ARG A 237 -2.92 6.71 -19.24
CA ARG A 237 -2.86 7.93 -18.42
C ARG A 237 -1.43 8.36 -18.11
N LEU A 238 -0.55 7.40 -17.82
CA LEU A 238 0.86 7.71 -17.58
C LEU A 238 1.51 8.36 -18.81
N ARG A 239 1.26 7.81 -20.00
CA ARG A 239 1.74 8.35 -21.29
C ARG A 239 1.31 9.77 -21.58
N ASN A 240 0.09 10.11 -21.15
CA ASN A 240 -0.49 11.44 -21.33
C ASN A 240 -0.18 12.39 -20.16
N SER A 241 0.58 11.94 -19.15
CA SER A 241 0.94 12.74 -17.97
C SER A 241 2.32 13.37 -18.11
N SER A 242 2.58 14.40 -17.32
CA SER A 242 3.93 14.95 -17.11
C SER A 242 4.88 13.99 -16.37
N LEU A 243 4.37 12.88 -15.84
CA LEU A 243 5.12 11.86 -15.09
C LEU A 243 5.47 10.62 -15.93
N SER A 244 5.23 10.67 -17.25
CA SER A 244 5.63 9.62 -18.19
C SER A 244 7.12 9.28 -18.03
N HIS A 245 7.43 7.98 -18.09
CA HIS A 245 8.78 7.45 -18.01
C HIS A 245 8.90 6.20 -18.87
N ALA A 246 9.74 6.26 -19.91
CA ALA A 246 9.80 5.25 -20.97
C ALA A 246 10.01 3.82 -20.45
N GLU A 247 10.99 3.59 -19.57
CA GLU A 247 11.25 2.25 -19.03
C GLU A 247 10.07 1.70 -18.21
N THR A 248 9.34 2.59 -17.52
CA THR A 248 8.14 2.20 -16.77
C THR A 248 7.01 1.82 -17.70
N GLU A 249 6.86 2.51 -18.82
CA GLU A 249 5.87 2.17 -19.84
C GLU A 249 6.19 0.84 -20.51
N GLU A 250 7.44 0.63 -20.94
CA GLU A 250 7.89 -0.63 -21.54
C GLU A 250 7.69 -1.82 -20.59
N TYR A 251 8.02 -1.63 -19.31
CA TYR A 251 7.77 -2.62 -18.28
C TYR A 251 6.27 -2.92 -18.14
N LEU A 252 5.40 -1.91 -18.10
CA LEU A 252 3.95 -2.14 -18.00
C LEU A 252 3.37 -2.87 -19.22
N GLU A 253 3.93 -2.68 -20.42
CA GLU A 253 3.55 -3.49 -21.59
C GLU A 253 3.93 -4.96 -21.44
N VAL A 254 5.05 -5.26 -20.76
CA VAL A 254 5.41 -6.63 -20.39
C VAL A 254 4.43 -7.19 -19.36
N VAL A 255 4.10 -6.42 -18.32
CA VAL A 255 3.14 -6.82 -17.28
C VAL A 255 1.74 -7.07 -17.88
N GLN A 256 1.29 -6.23 -18.80
CA GLN A 256 0.00 -6.36 -19.48
C GLN A 256 -0.12 -7.65 -20.30
N ARG A 257 0.99 -8.22 -20.77
CA ARG A 257 1.00 -9.45 -21.56
C ARG A 257 1.00 -10.72 -20.71
N GLN A 258 1.18 -10.61 -19.40
CA GLN A 258 1.17 -11.77 -18.51
C GLN A 258 -0.23 -12.39 -18.42
N PRO A 259 -0.34 -13.73 -18.38
CA PRO A 259 -1.62 -14.42 -18.33
C PRO A 259 -2.27 -14.32 -16.93
N ASP A 260 -3.54 -14.72 -16.80
CA ASP A 260 -4.21 -14.81 -15.50
C ASP A 260 -3.43 -15.74 -14.56
N TYR A 261 -3.01 -15.24 -13.39
CA TYR A 261 -2.24 -16.02 -12.43
C TYR A 261 -2.96 -17.26 -11.91
N HIS A 262 -4.28 -17.32 -12.00
CA HIS A 262 -5.05 -18.51 -11.64
C HIS A 262 -4.75 -19.72 -12.54
N SER A 263 -4.19 -19.49 -13.73
CA SER A 263 -3.69 -20.56 -14.60
C SER A 263 -2.48 -21.28 -13.99
N PHE A 264 -1.77 -20.64 -13.06
CA PHE A 264 -0.59 -21.19 -12.38
C PHE A 264 -0.93 -21.97 -11.09
N GLY A 265 -2.20 -22.35 -10.91
CA GLY A 265 -2.67 -22.96 -9.67
C GLY A 265 -3.17 -21.92 -8.66
N ARG A 266 -3.31 -22.33 -7.39
CA ARG A 266 -3.83 -21.44 -6.35
C ARG A 266 -2.77 -20.38 -6.02
N HIS A 267 -3.14 -19.10 -6.12
CA HIS A 267 -2.34 -17.96 -5.67
C HIS A 267 -0.88 -17.99 -6.18
N LEU A 268 -0.62 -18.18 -7.48
CA LEU A 268 0.77 -18.22 -8.02
C LEU A 268 1.63 -19.42 -7.57
N SER A 269 1.07 -20.43 -6.89
CA SER A 269 1.83 -21.59 -6.37
C SER A 269 2.71 -22.33 -7.40
N ARG A 270 2.36 -22.28 -8.69
CA ARG A 270 3.17 -22.84 -9.80
C ARG A 270 3.51 -21.78 -10.85
N MET A 271 3.71 -20.52 -10.44
CA MET A 271 4.09 -19.44 -11.36
C MET A 271 5.40 -19.82 -12.07
N PRO A 272 5.43 -19.78 -13.43
CA PRO A 272 6.64 -20.00 -14.20
C PRO A 272 7.72 -18.97 -13.88
N SER A 273 8.99 -19.37 -13.96
CA SER A 273 10.13 -18.50 -13.64
C SER A 273 10.19 -17.28 -14.56
N GLU A 274 9.86 -17.44 -15.84
CA GLU A 274 9.85 -16.35 -16.82
C GLU A 274 8.77 -15.29 -16.51
N VAL A 275 7.62 -15.71 -15.96
CA VAL A 275 6.57 -14.77 -15.52
C VAL A 275 7.01 -14.09 -14.22
N HIS A 276 7.64 -14.84 -13.31
CA HIS A 276 8.15 -14.29 -12.07
C HIS A 276 9.23 -13.23 -12.34
N GLU A 277 10.17 -13.51 -13.23
CA GLU A 277 11.21 -12.58 -13.66
C GLU A 277 10.65 -11.39 -14.44
N ALA A 278 9.68 -11.60 -15.32
CA ALA A 278 9.01 -10.52 -16.05
C ALA A 278 8.30 -9.54 -15.11
N LEU A 279 7.76 -10.01 -13.98
CA LEU A 279 7.11 -9.17 -12.98
C LEU A 279 8.12 -8.54 -12.01
N CYS A 280 9.08 -9.31 -11.51
CA CYS A 280 9.91 -8.94 -10.36
C CYS A 280 11.35 -8.55 -10.72
N GLY A 281 11.73 -8.60 -12.00
CA GLY A 281 13.12 -8.46 -12.43
C GLY A 281 13.93 -9.75 -12.23
N PRO A 282 15.27 -9.70 -12.45
CA PRO A 282 16.14 -10.87 -12.37
C PRO A 282 15.96 -11.68 -11.09
N GLN A 283 16.01 -13.02 -11.20
CA GLN A 283 15.78 -13.95 -10.09
C GLN A 283 16.97 -14.93 -9.92
N PRO A 284 17.42 -15.25 -8.69
CA PRO A 284 17.04 -14.63 -7.41
C PRO A 284 17.33 -13.13 -7.41
N ASN A 285 16.59 -12.35 -6.61
CA ASN A 285 16.60 -10.90 -6.73
C ASN A 285 17.96 -10.30 -6.27
N PRO A 286 18.72 -9.63 -7.15
CA PRO A 286 20.02 -9.06 -6.79
C PRO A 286 19.95 -7.99 -5.70
N GLN A 287 18.85 -7.22 -5.63
CA GLN A 287 18.67 -6.19 -4.60
C GLN A 287 18.52 -6.82 -3.21
N LEU A 288 18.03 -8.06 -3.15
CA LEU A 288 17.83 -8.83 -1.93
C LEU A 288 19.00 -9.81 -1.66
N ALA A 289 20.13 -9.67 -2.36
CA ALA A 289 21.29 -10.54 -2.17
C ALA A 289 21.91 -10.47 -0.76
N HIS A 290 21.57 -9.45 0.02
CA HIS A 290 21.95 -9.31 1.43
C HIS A 290 20.95 -9.96 2.40
N CYS A 291 19.75 -10.30 1.93
CA CYS A 291 18.74 -11.05 2.66
C CYS A 291 18.91 -12.55 2.43
N ARG A 292 18.41 -13.35 3.36
CA ARG A 292 18.35 -14.81 3.22
C ARG A 292 16.96 -15.28 3.61
N GLY A 293 16.38 -16.11 2.76
CA GLY A 293 15.08 -16.72 2.95
C GLY A 293 15.19 -18.21 3.24
N GLY A 294 14.09 -18.93 3.00
CA GLY A 294 13.93 -20.33 3.33
C GLY A 294 13.65 -20.57 4.81
N GLU A 295 13.43 -21.84 5.14
CA GLU A 295 13.17 -22.29 6.51
C GLU A 295 14.35 -22.00 7.44
N LEU A 296 15.57 -22.16 6.93
CA LEU A 296 16.82 -22.05 7.68
C LEU A 296 17.47 -20.66 7.54
N GLY A 297 16.87 -19.73 6.80
CA GLY A 297 17.48 -18.43 6.53
C GLY A 297 18.78 -18.53 5.74
N THR A 298 18.88 -19.48 4.80
CA THR A 298 20.06 -19.74 3.98
C THR A 298 19.82 -19.52 2.49
N ASP A 299 18.57 -19.47 2.06
CA ASP A 299 18.22 -19.53 0.66
C ASP A 299 18.30 -18.13 0.03
N PRO A 300 18.66 -18.02 -1.25
CA PRO A 300 18.55 -16.75 -1.96
C PRO A 300 17.07 -16.38 -2.10
N VAL A 301 16.75 -15.08 -1.97
CA VAL A 301 15.37 -14.62 -2.00
C VAL A 301 14.91 -14.44 -3.44
N HIS A 302 13.90 -15.20 -3.85
CA HIS A 302 13.12 -14.93 -5.06
C HIS A 302 11.93 -14.05 -4.71
N GLY A 303 11.64 -13.06 -5.57
CA GLY A 303 10.56 -12.12 -5.38
C GLY A 303 10.87 -10.72 -5.88
N VAL A 304 9.96 -9.79 -5.56
CA VAL A 304 10.11 -8.37 -5.86
C VAL A 304 10.98 -7.72 -4.78
N GLY A 305 11.91 -6.84 -5.17
CA GLY A 305 12.63 -6.00 -4.22
C GLY A 305 11.82 -4.76 -3.88
N SER A 306 12.36 -3.87 -3.05
CA SER A 306 11.72 -2.59 -2.74
C SER A 306 11.84 -1.56 -3.87
N ASP A 307 11.66 -1.99 -5.13
CA ASP A 307 11.70 -1.14 -6.33
C ASP A 307 10.31 -0.57 -6.65
N ALA A 308 10.21 0.75 -6.72
CA ALA A 308 8.94 1.44 -6.93
C ALA A 308 8.19 0.97 -8.20
N MET A 309 8.93 0.83 -9.31
CA MET A 309 8.34 0.50 -10.60
C MET A 309 7.76 -0.92 -10.61
N ARG A 310 8.54 -1.90 -10.14
CA ARG A 310 8.11 -3.30 -10.10
C ARG A 310 7.04 -3.55 -9.04
N THR A 311 7.11 -2.92 -7.86
CA THR A 311 6.02 -2.99 -6.87
C THR A 311 4.70 -2.52 -7.50
N ALA A 312 4.70 -1.38 -8.21
CA ALA A 312 3.52 -0.90 -8.91
C ALA A 312 3.03 -1.87 -10.00
N GLY A 313 3.93 -2.42 -10.82
CA GLY A 313 3.56 -3.39 -11.86
C GLY A 313 2.96 -4.68 -11.31
N VAL A 314 3.57 -5.25 -10.27
CA VAL A 314 3.05 -6.43 -9.57
C VAL A 314 1.65 -6.15 -9.01
N VAL A 315 1.44 -5.02 -8.34
CA VAL A 315 0.12 -4.64 -7.82
C VAL A 315 -0.89 -4.53 -8.95
N LEU A 316 -0.58 -3.85 -10.05
CA LEU A 316 -1.48 -3.72 -11.21
C LEU A 316 -1.83 -5.07 -11.83
N TYR A 317 -0.88 -6.00 -11.91
CA TYR A 317 -1.12 -7.37 -12.35
C TYR A 317 -2.09 -8.12 -11.43
N LEU A 318 -1.90 -8.02 -10.12
CA LEU A 318 -2.81 -8.63 -9.14
C LEU A 318 -4.21 -8.01 -9.21
N LEU A 319 -4.29 -6.68 -9.35
CA LEU A 319 -5.56 -5.96 -9.49
C LEU A 319 -6.33 -6.35 -10.74
N ARG A 320 -5.64 -6.73 -11.82
CA ARG A 320 -6.30 -7.16 -13.05
C ARG A 320 -7.05 -8.49 -12.89
N PHE A 321 -6.49 -9.40 -12.09
CA PHE A 321 -6.91 -10.80 -12.06
C PHE A 321 -7.57 -11.24 -10.76
N HIS A 322 -7.62 -10.40 -9.72
CA HIS A 322 -8.17 -10.79 -8.41
C HIS A 322 -9.59 -11.37 -8.48
N ARG A 323 -9.85 -12.29 -7.55
CA ARG A 323 -11.18 -12.89 -7.32
C ARG A 323 -11.76 -12.55 -5.94
N GLY A 324 -11.26 -11.48 -5.34
CA GLY A 324 -11.73 -10.90 -4.08
C GLY A 324 -10.60 -10.65 -3.07
N PRO A 325 -10.91 -10.09 -1.89
CA PRO A 325 -9.91 -9.63 -0.93
C PRO A 325 -9.04 -10.76 -0.36
N ARG A 326 -9.60 -11.95 -0.14
CA ARG A 326 -8.78 -13.10 0.33
C ARG A 326 -7.81 -13.59 -0.74
N ASP A 327 -8.26 -13.59 -1.99
CA ASP A 327 -7.45 -14.05 -3.12
C ASP A 327 -6.30 -13.10 -3.39
N VAL A 328 -6.56 -11.79 -3.40
CA VAL A 328 -5.51 -10.79 -3.62
C VAL A 328 -4.50 -10.79 -2.48
N LEU A 329 -4.91 -10.90 -1.21
CA LEU A 329 -3.99 -10.94 -0.07
C LEU A 329 -3.00 -12.11 -0.17
N LEU A 330 -3.49 -13.31 -0.46
CA LEU A 330 -2.62 -14.49 -0.59
C LEU A 330 -1.74 -14.39 -1.84
N SER A 331 -2.29 -13.94 -2.96
CA SER A 331 -1.53 -13.81 -4.21
C SER A 331 -0.44 -12.73 -4.09
N SER A 332 -0.71 -11.63 -3.40
CA SER A 332 0.29 -10.59 -3.11
C SER A 332 1.52 -11.14 -2.41
N VAL A 333 1.35 -11.92 -1.34
CA VAL A 333 2.51 -12.44 -0.61
C VAL A 333 3.19 -13.61 -1.33
N HIS A 334 2.49 -14.35 -2.20
CA HIS A 334 3.10 -15.44 -2.98
C HIS A 334 4.07 -14.94 -4.06
N VAL A 335 4.16 -13.63 -4.27
CA VAL A 335 5.22 -13.01 -5.08
C VAL A 335 6.59 -13.16 -4.42
N GLY A 336 6.68 -13.05 -3.08
CA GLY A 336 7.94 -13.07 -2.32
C GLY A 336 8.73 -11.76 -2.38
N GLY A 337 9.75 -11.66 -1.52
CA GLY A 337 10.52 -10.43 -1.33
C GLY A 337 9.77 -9.38 -0.51
N ASP A 338 9.62 -8.18 -1.06
CA ASP A 338 9.00 -7.01 -0.43
C ASP A 338 7.46 -7.05 -0.49
N VAL A 339 6.87 -7.98 0.28
CA VAL A 339 5.49 -8.42 0.11
C VAL A 339 4.47 -7.63 0.93
N ASP A 340 4.88 -6.90 1.96
CA ASP A 340 4.02 -6.00 2.74
C ASP A 340 3.49 -4.87 1.86
N SER A 341 4.35 -4.16 1.11
CA SER A 341 3.88 -3.12 0.17
C SER A 341 2.95 -3.65 -0.91
N VAL A 342 3.27 -4.80 -1.49
CA VAL A 342 2.41 -5.43 -2.51
C VAL A 342 1.06 -5.82 -1.91
N ALA A 343 1.05 -6.37 -0.69
CA ALA A 343 -0.17 -6.78 -0.02
C ALA A 343 -1.01 -5.59 0.44
N ALA A 344 -0.39 -4.56 1.02
CA ALA A 344 -1.03 -3.32 1.44
C ALA A 344 -1.76 -2.66 0.28
N LEU A 345 -1.05 -2.37 -0.80
CA LEU A 345 -1.60 -1.66 -1.96
C LEU A 345 -2.73 -2.43 -2.65
N ALA A 346 -2.51 -3.72 -2.91
CA ALA A 346 -3.47 -4.53 -3.62
C ALA A 346 -4.73 -4.79 -2.77
N LEU A 347 -4.55 -5.14 -1.49
CA LEU A 347 -5.68 -5.40 -0.61
C LEU A 347 -6.47 -4.14 -0.29
N ALA A 348 -5.81 -3.00 -0.04
CA ALA A 348 -6.47 -1.71 0.17
C ALA A 348 -7.38 -1.34 -1.00
N THR A 349 -6.87 -1.50 -2.23
CA THR A 349 -7.64 -1.17 -3.45
C THR A 349 -8.85 -2.10 -3.61
N VAL A 350 -8.67 -3.42 -3.44
CA VAL A 350 -9.77 -4.40 -3.55
C VAL A 350 -10.78 -4.22 -2.41
N ALA A 351 -10.32 -3.95 -1.19
CA ALA A 351 -11.18 -3.68 -0.05
C ALA A 351 -12.01 -2.40 -0.25
N ALA A 352 -11.42 -1.33 -0.76
CA ALA A 352 -12.17 -0.12 -1.08
C ALA A 352 -13.20 -0.33 -2.20
N LEU A 353 -12.90 -1.24 -3.15
CA LEU A 353 -13.78 -1.58 -4.27
C LEU A 353 -14.98 -2.45 -3.84
N GLU A 354 -14.71 -3.54 -3.11
CA GLU A 354 -15.65 -4.63 -2.84
C GLU A 354 -15.97 -4.86 -1.35
N GLY A 355 -15.28 -4.15 -0.46
CA GLY A 355 -15.19 -4.43 0.98
C GLY A 355 -14.22 -5.55 1.30
N CYS A 356 -13.74 -5.61 2.55
CA CYS A 356 -12.95 -6.74 3.05
C CYS A 356 -13.76 -8.05 3.19
N GLN A 357 -15.09 -7.96 3.10
CA GLN A 357 -16.05 -9.08 3.15
C GLN A 357 -15.86 -9.98 4.40
N TRP A 358 -15.62 -9.35 5.55
CA TRP A 358 -15.24 -10.01 6.80
C TRP A 358 -16.09 -11.23 7.17
N GLY A 359 -15.43 -12.37 7.35
CA GLY A 359 -16.02 -13.64 7.78
C GLY A 359 -16.76 -14.42 6.68
N THR A 360 -16.77 -13.94 5.44
CA THR A 360 -17.30 -14.70 4.30
C THR A 360 -16.25 -15.66 3.73
N PRO A 361 -16.63 -16.70 2.96
CA PRO A 361 -15.67 -17.63 2.37
C PRO A 361 -14.63 -17.00 1.42
N ARG A 362 -15.02 -15.93 0.72
CA ARG A 362 -14.17 -15.14 -0.21
C ARG A 362 -13.51 -13.92 0.44
N GLY A 363 -13.88 -13.63 1.69
CA GLY A 363 -13.42 -12.49 2.45
C GLY A 363 -12.30 -12.79 3.43
N LEU A 364 -11.90 -11.76 4.16
CA LEU A 364 -10.91 -11.86 5.22
C LEU A 364 -11.53 -12.42 6.51
N PRO A 365 -10.82 -13.25 7.28
CA PRO A 365 -11.34 -13.73 8.56
C PRO A 365 -11.36 -12.62 9.60
N TRP A 366 -12.38 -12.62 10.47
CA TRP A 366 -12.51 -11.64 11.56
C TRP A 366 -11.29 -11.55 12.45
N LYS A 367 -10.58 -12.67 12.63
CA LYS A 367 -9.38 -12.74 13.47
C LYS A 367 -8.32 -11.71 13.05
N LEU A 368 -8.13 -11.47 11.75
CA LEU A 368 -7.17 -10.46 11.28
C LEU A 368 -7.58 -9.07 11.78
N LEU A 369 -8.83 -8.65 11.57
CA LEU A 369 -9.31 -7.36 12.09
C LEU A 369 -9.23 -7.27 13.63
N GLU A 370 -9.54 -8.35 14.32
CA GLU A 370 -9.55 -8.36 15.79
C GLU A 370 -8.16 -8.20 16.40
N GLU A 371 -7.16 -8.78 15.76
CA GLU A 371 -5.76 -8.77 16.19
C GLU A 371 -4.94 -7.64 15.57
N LEU A 372 -5.47 -6.95 14.55
CA LEU A 372 -4.82 -5.80 13.93
C LEU A 372 -4.64 -4.65 14.93
N GLU A 373 -3.47 -4.00 14.90
CA GLU A 373 -3.20 -2.81 15.69
C GLU A 373 -4.03 -1.61 15.21
N GLY A 374 -4.50 -0.79 16.15
CA GLY A 374 -4.98 0.56 15.84
C GLY A 374 -6.28 0.64 15.02
N VAL A 375 -7.09 -0.42 14.97
CA VAL A 375 -8.34 -0.44 14.16
C VAL A 375 -9.22 0.79 14.40
N GLU A 376 -9.42 1.18 15.67
CA GLU A 376 -10.21 2.35 16.04
C GLU A 376 -9.59 3.66 15.54
N TYR A 377 -8.26 3.74 15.59
CA TYR A 377 -7.47 4.88 15.10
C TYR A 377 -7.57 5.00 13.59
N LEU A 378 -7.40 3.89 12.85
CA LEU A 378 -7.50 3.84 11.40
C LEU A 378 -8.90 4.24 10.94
N ILE A 379 -9.96 3.68 11.54
CA ILE A 379 -11.34 4.07 11.23
C ILE A 379 -11.54 5.57 11.41
N CYS A 380 -11.06 6.13 12.53
CA CYS A 380 -11.21 7.56 12.78
C CYS A 380 -10.45 8.43 11.77
N CYS A 381 -9.24 8.03 11.37
CA CYS A 381 -8.47 8.73 10.35
C CYS A 381 -9.18 8.71 9.00
N ALA A 382 -9.68 7.55 8.58
CA ALA A 382 -10.42 7.39 7.33
C ALA A 382 -11.73 8.21 7.31
N GLU A 383 -12.49 8.20 8.41
CA GLU A 383 -13.71 9.01 8.54
C GLU A 383 -13.42 10.51 8.52
N SER A 384 -12.33 10.94 9.18
CA SER A 384 -11.88 12.34 9.17
C SER A 384 -11.48 12.78 7.75
N PHE A 385 -10.74 11.94 7.03
CA PHE A 385 -10.36 12.20 5.64
C PHE A 385 -11.58 12.26 4.73
N ALA A 386 -12.56 11.36 4.90
CA ALA A 386 -13.82 11.39 4.16
C ALA A 386 -14.61 12.69 4.41
N ALA A 387 -14.66 13.16 5.66
CA ALA A 387 -15.33 14.41 6.01
C ALA A 387 -14.62 15.62 5.39
N TRP A 388 -13.29 15.64 5.41
CA TRP A 388 -12.48 16.68 4.75
C TRP A 388 -12.67 16.69 3.23
N LEU A 389 -12.68 15.52 2.57
CA LEU A 389 -12.97 15.44 1.13
C LEU A 389 -14.36 16.01 0.80
N SER A 390 -15.35 15.71 1.63
CA SER A 390 -16.72 16.20 1.46
C SER A 390 -16.79 17.73 1.56
N SER A 391 -16.05 18.34 2.51
CA SER A 391 -16.01 19.79 2.66
C SER A 391 -15.30 20.50 1.50
N LYS A 392 -14.34 19.84 0.84
CA LYS A 392 -13.72 20.35 -0.40
C LYS A 392 -14.63 20.26 -1.62
N GLY A 393 -15.58 19.31 -1.64
CA GLY A 393 -16.55 19.16 -2.72
C GLY A 393 -17.69 20.18 -2.66
N GLU A 394 -18.17 20.52 -1.46
CA GLU A 394 -19.29 21.46 -1.26
C GLU A 394 -18.96 22.91 -1.69
N THR A 395 -17.69 23.31 -1.68
CA THR A 395 -17.25 24.62 -2.14
C THR A 395 -17.28 24.77 -3.67
N LYS A 396 -17.29 23.67 -4.41
CA LYS A 396 -17.44 23.66 -5.87
C LYS A 396 -18.89 23.42 -6.24
N LYS A 397 -19.69 24.50 -6.30
CA LYS A 397 -20.99 24.46 -7.01
C LYS A 397 -20.77 23.80 -8.38
N PRO A 398 -21.62 22.84 -8.80
CA PRO A 398 -21.39 22.11 -10.03
C PRO A 398 -21.30 23.08 -11.21
N MET A 399 -20.15 23.14 -11.88
CA MET A 399 -20.08 23.69 -13.24
C MET A 399 -21.09 22.93 -14.08
N LYS A 400 -22.03 23.67 -14.68
CA LYS A 400 -23.05 23.13 -15.59
C LYS A 400 -22.37 22.15 -16.54
N ARG A 401 -22.77 20.87 -16.50
CA ARG A 401 -22.29 19.85 -17.43
C ARG A 401 -22.33 20.41 -18.86
N PRO A 402 -21.24 20.33 -19.64
CA PRO A 402 -21.26 20.75 -21.03
C PRO A 402 -22.35 19.95 -21.75
N ALA A 403 -23.18 20.66 -22.53
CA ALA A 403 -24.29 20.07 -23.25
C ALA A 403 -23.79 18.86 -24.07
N LYS A 404 -24.51 17.74 -23.98
CA LYS A 404 -24.24 16.51 -24.74
C LYS A 404 -23.93 16.89 -26.19
N ARG A 405 -22.70 16.62 -26.65
CA ARG A 405 -22.36 16.68 -28.07
C ARG A 405 -23.37 15.81 -28.82
N GLN A 406 -24.10 16.44 -29.74
CA GLN A 406 -25.03 15.76 -30.64
C GLN A 406 -24.26 14.67 -31.39
N ARG A 407 -24.82 13.46 -31.40
CA ARG A 407 -24.36 12.39 -32.28
C ARG A 407 -24.55 12.87 -33.71
N ILE A 408 -23.44 12.95 -34.46
CA ILE A 408 -23.48 13.08 -35.91
C ILE A 408 -24.03 11.74 -36.44
N ALA A 409 -25.06 11.83 -37.27
CA ALA A 409 -25.79 10.70 -37.86
C ALA A 409 -25.01 10.07 -39.02
#